data_AF-A0A1F3BFI3-F1
#
_entry.id   AF-A0A1F3BFI3-F1
#
_cell.length_a   1.000
_cell.length_b   1.000
_cell.length_c   1.000
_cell.angle_alpha   90.00
_cell.angle_beta   90.00
_cell.angle_gamma   90.00
#
_symmetry.space_group_name_H-M   'P 1'
#
loop_
_entity.id
_entity.type
_entity.pdbx_description
1 polymer ?
#
loop_
_entity_poly.entity_id
_entity_poly.type
_entity_poly.pdbx_seq_one_letter_code
_entity_poly.pdbx_strand_id
1 'polypeptide(L)'
;SERVGTYQGRWAGVSGYLEPGEDPLQRAKIEIQEELGLSSPQVSLVRSGQPLRAFDEGMDVAWIVHPFLFDADEHPIRLDWEHTESKWVSPDDFHSYETVPKLREVFERVRWDLQATSPALSKVEGSVNELAQDRLHGASYLGRKSIEVLAQVPKASTASSTAELFRDLLSFALKLWRAQPSMATTRNLTGMLLHNIATARADSTSQNQFREKVAYLAERALADAIAAAEDASRNSVALLPDEGRVLTHSYSSTVKRALELAANSKHRLTVYVTESSPGLEGKRLANELINLGIPVRLIADSAVSSVIADIDLMFVGADSVLADGSVVNKIGTSSIAKAANERGISCYVVCETAKFSTQDFLGEPVEISQALFDVTPGKYISAIVTEEGPIEPQQVEERIRKMLSQLYP
;
A
#
# COMPACT_ATOMS: atom_id res chain seq x y z
N SER A 1 -24.27 -17.82 15.99
CA SER A 1 -24.62 -18.68 17.14
C SER A 1 -23.60 -18.49 18.26
N GLU A 2 -23.86 -18.89 19.52
CA GLU A 2 -22.81 -19.02 20.55
C GLU A 2 -21.88 -20.23 20.30
N ARG A 3 -22.25 -21.08 19.33
CA ARG A 3 -21.55 -22.33 19.03
C ARG A 3 -20.38 -22.15 18.04
N VAL A 4 -20.31 -21.02 17.33
CA VAL A 4 -19.22 -20.75 16.37
C VAL A 4 -17.97 -20.30 17.12
N GLY A 5 -16.80 -20.60 16.56
CA GLY A 5 -15.51 -20.29 17.18
C GLY A 5 -15.13 -18.80 17.12
N THR A 6 -15.71 -18.02 16.21
CA THR A 6 -15.38 -16.61 15.96
C THR A 6 -16.63 -15.77 15.77
N TYR A 7 -16.55 -14.47 16.06
CA TYR A 7 -17.62 -13.47 15.82
C TYR A 7 -19.02 -13.85 16.34
N GLN A 8 -19.10 -14.47 17.51
CA GLN A 8 -20.37 -14.85 18.14
C GLN A 8 -21.32 -13.65 18.28
N GLY A 9 -22.60 -13.87 17.96
CA GLY A 9 -23.64 -12.84 18.05
C GLY A 9 -23.65 -11.80 16.92
N ARG A 10 -22.74 -11.89 15.93
CA ARG A 10 -22.67 -10.96 14.80
C ARG A 10 -23.40 -11.47 13.56
N TRP A 11 -23.88 -10.55 12.74
CA TRP A 11 -24.45 -10.82 11.42
C TRP A 11 -23.35 -11.01 10.37
N ALA A 12 -23.49 -12.03 9.52
CA ALA A 12 -22.58 -12.31 8.41
C ALA A 12 -23.36 -12.56 7.12
N GLY A 13 -22.66 -12.57 5.99
CA GLY A 13 -23.13 -13.31 4.82
C GLY A 13 -22.80 -14.79 4.97
N VAL A 14 -23.24 -15.62 4.02
CA VAL A 14 -22.79 -17.02 3.93
C VAL A 14 -21.27 -17.05 3.77
N SER A 15 -20.57 -17.82 4.61
CA SER A 15 -19.12 -17.80 4.67
C SER A 15 -18.55 -19.07 5.27
N GLY A 16 -17.51 -19.62 4.64
CA GLY A 16 -16.79 -20.79 5.15
C GLY A 16 -15.29 -20.66 5.04
N TYR A 17 -14.60 -21.56 5.74
CA TYR A 17 -13.15 -21.66 5.69
C TYR A 17 -12.70 -22.31 4.38
N LEU A 18 -11.61 -21.78 3.83
CA LEU A 18 -10.97 -22.28 2.62
C LEU A 18 -9.83 -23.22 2.99
N GLU A 19 -9.95 -24.49 2.64
CA GLU A 19 -8.84 -25.44 2.81
C GLU A 19 -7.75 -25.22 1.75
N PRO A 20 -6.47 -25.52 2.04
CA PRO A 20 -5.39 -25.32 1.09
C PRO A 20 -5.63 -26.03 -0.26
N GLY A 21 -5.60 -25.26 -1.35
CA GLY A 21 -5.78 -25.78 -2.71
C GLY A 21 -7.24 -25.92 -3.16
N GLU A 22 -8.20 -25.55 -2.33
CA GLU A 22 -9.61 -25.54 -2.69
C GLU A 22 -9.98 -24.33 -3.57
N ASP A 23 -10.92 -24.52 -4.50
CA ASP A 23 -11.48 -23.45 -5.32
C ASP A 23 -12.47 -22.60 -4.49
N PRO A 24 -12.23 -21.29 -4.30
CA PRO A 24 -13.10 -20.42 -3.52
C PRO A 24 -14.56 -20.39 -3.99
N LEU A 25 -14.80 -20.51 -5.29
CA LEU A 25 -16.16 -20.50 -5.82
C LEU A 25 -16.89 -21.82 -5.52
N GLN A 26 -16.22 -22.97 -5.60
CA GLN A 26 -16.82 -24.24 -5.18
C GLN A 26 -17.13 -24.23 -3.69
N ARG A 27 -16.19 -23.78 -2.85
CA ARG A 27 -16.40 -23.64 -1.41
C ARG A 27 -17.62 -22.78 -1.12
N ALA A 28 -17.73 -21.59 -1.72
CA ALA A 28 -18.89 -20.72 -1.55
C ALA A 28 -20.23 -21.39 -1.90
N LYS A 29 -20.27 -22.25 -2.93
CA LYS A 29 -21.49 -23.00 -3.28
C LYS A 29 -21.84 -24.08 -2.25
N ILE A 30 -20.83 -24.73 -1.67
CA ILE A 30 -21.00 -25.72 -0.60
C ILE A 30 -21.60 -25.02 0.63
N GLU A 31 -21.01 -23.90 1.06
CA GLU A 31 -21.50 -23.14 2.22
C GLU A 31 -22.94 -22.65 2.04
N ILE A 32 -23.32 -22.20 0.83
CA ILE A 32 -24.72 -21.83 0.53
C ILE A 32 -25.67 -23.01 0.74
N GLN A 33 -25.25 -24.21 0.34
CA GLN A 33 -26.04 -25.42 0.53
C GLN A 33 -26.10 -25.84 1.99
N GLU A 34 -24.98 -25.75 2.72
CA GLU A 34 -24.87 -26.16 4.11
C GLU A 34 -25.63 -25.19 5.04
N GLU A 35 -25.37 -23.89 4.92
CA GLU A 35 -25.92 -22.85 5.80
C GLU A 35 -27.37 -22.47 5.48
N LEU A 36 -27.80 -22.53 4.20
CA LEU A 36 -29.14 -22.08 3.78
C LEU A 36 -30.03 -23.19 3.23
N GLY A 37 -29.47 -24.37 2.93
CA GLY A 37 -30.20 -25.47 2.30
C GLY A 37 -30.48 -25.26 0.80
N LEU A 38 -29.84 -24.27 0.16
CA LEU A 38 -30.06 -23.94 -1.25
C LEU A 38 -29.10 -24.72 -2.16
N SER A 39 -29.65 -25.52 -3.06
CA SER A 39 -28.86 -26.33 -4.00
C SER A 39 -28.39 -25.52 -5.21
N SER A 40 -27.37 -26.01 -5.92
CA SER A 40 -26.79 -25.30 -7.09
C SER A 40 -27.77 -24.88 -8.19
N PRO A 41 -28.89 -25.59 -8.48
CA PRO A 41 -29.91 -25.12 -9.42
C PRO A 41 -30.72 -23.91 -8.93
N GLN A 42 -30.77 -23.67 -7.63
CA GLN A 42 -31.57 -22.61 -6.99
C GLN A 42 -30.78 -21.31 -6.80
N VAL A 43 -29.47 -21.34 -7.07
CA VAL A 43 -28.59 -20.18 -6.95
C VAL A 43 -27.76 -20.02 -8.21
N SER A 44 -27.61 -18.79 -8.67
CA SER A 44 -26.76 -18.48 -9.83
C SER A 44 -25.70 -17.46 -9.46
N LEU A 45 -24.46 -17.71 -9.89
CA LEU A 45 -23.37 -16.75 -9.66
C LEU A 45 -23.61 -15.51 -10.51
N VAL A 46 -23.76 -14.37 -9.85
CA VAL A 46 -23.89 -13.06 -10.51
C VAL A 46 -22.51 -12.44 -10.70
N ARG A 47 -21.67 -12.47 -9.65
CA ARG A 47 -20.36 -11.80 -9.67
C ARG A 47 -19.36 -12.43 -8.71
N SER A 48 -18.10 -12.46 -9.15
CA SER A 48 -16.94 -12.68 -8.27
C SER A 48 -16.22 -11.35 -8.06
N GLY A 49 -16.03 -10.95 -6.81
CA GLY A 49 -15.34 -9.72 -6.46
C GLY A 49 -13.85 -9.95 -6.23
N GLN A 50 -13.09 -8.88 -6.25
CA GLN A 50 -11.66 -8.95 -5.94
C GLN A 50 -11.45 -9.29 -4.46
N PRO A 51 -10.57 -10.25 -4.12
CA PRO A 51 -10.29 -10.58 -2.74
C PRO A 51 -9.92 -9.35 -1.91
N LEU A 52 -10.29 -9.38 -0.64
CA LEU A 52 -9.84 -8.40 0.34
C LEU A 52 -9.30 -9.15 1.55
N ARG A 53 -8.29 -8.57 2.18
CA ARG A 53 -7.81 -9.03 3.48
C ARG A 53 -8.43 -8.23 4.61
N ALA A 54 -8.81 -8.92 5.67
CA ALA A 54 -9.30 -8.33 6.91
C ALA A 54 -8.38 -8.79 8.04
N PHE A 55 -7.70 -7.85 8.68
CA PHE A 55 -6.87 -8.15 9.84
C PHE A 55 -7.72 -8.01 11.10
N ASP A 56 -7.80 -9.07 11.91
CA ASP A 56 -8.41 -9.06 13.23
C ASP A 56 -7.31 -9.03 14.29
N GLU A 57 -7.14 -7.88 14.93
CA GLU A 57 -6.12 -7.67 15.96
C GLU A 57 -6.39 -8.48 17.24
N GLY A 58 -7.67 -8.67 17.60
CA GLY A 58 -8.05 -9.43 18.79
C GLY A 58 -7.74 -10.92 18.67
N MET A 59 -7.75 -11.43 17.43
CA MET A 59 -7.40 -12.81 17.11
C MET A 59 -5.96 -13.00 16.64
N ASP A 60 -5.25 -11.93 16.28
CA ASP A 60 -3.98 -11.96 15.57
C ASP A 60 -4.03 -12.77 14.26
N VAL A 61 -5.12 -12.59 13.48
CA VAL A 61 -5.38 -13.33 12.25
C VAL A 61 -5.65 -12.38 11.08
N ALA A 62 -5.00 -12.62 9.95
CA ALA A 62 -5.33 -12.01 8.66
C ALA A 62 -6.21 -12.95 7.83
N TRP A 63 -7.48 -12.59 7.67
CA TRP A 63 -8.43 -13.30 6.82
C TRP A 63 -8.28 -12.90 5.36
N ILE A 64 -8.23 -13.85 4.43
CA ILE A 64 -8.36 -13.59 2.99
C ILE A 64 -9.80 -13.91 2.59
N VAL A 65 -10.61 -12.89 2.35
CA VAL A 65 -12.02 -13.04 2.00
C VAL A 65 -12.18 -13.01 0.49
N HIS A 66 -12.75 -14.07 -0.08
CA HIS A 66 -13.11 -14.19 -1.48
C HIS A 66 -14.60 -13.89 -1.67
N PRO A 67 -14.97 -12.69 -2.15
CA PRO A 67 -16.36 -12.27 -2.16
C PRO A 67 -17.09 -12.75 -3.41
N PHE A 68 -18.30 -13.28 -3.24
CA PHE A 68 -19.19 -13.69 -4.32
C PHE A 68 -20.59 -13.12 -4.12
N LEU A 69 -21.25 -12.74 -5.21
CA LEU A 69 -22.67 -12.40 -5.24
C LEU A 69 -23.42 -13.48 -6.02
N PHE A 70 -24.40 -14.06 -5.36
CA PHE A 70 -25.33 -15.02 -5.95
C PHE A 70 -26.73 -14.41 -6.02
N ASP A 71 -27.44 -14.76 -7.07
CA ASP A 71 -28.88 -14.61 -7.16
C ASP A 71 -29.53 -15.90 -6.68
N ALA A 72 -30.63 -15.79 -5.95
CA ALA A 72 -31.32 -16.92 -5.36
C ALA A 72 -32.83 -16.70 -5.46
N ASP A 73 -33.54 -17.70 -5.96
CA ASP A 73 -35.00 -17.67 -6.00
C ASP A 73 -35.57 -17.67 -4.57
N GLU A 74 -36.69 -16.99 -4.33
CA GLU A 74 -37.36 -16.99 -3.02
C GLU A 74 -37.77 -18.41 -2.60
N HIS A 75 -36.98 -19.00 -1.70
CA HIS A 75 -37.19 -20.34 -1.14
C HIS A 75 -37.11 -20.31 0.39
N PRO A 76 -37.79 -21.26 1.08
CA PRO A 76 -37.62 -21.42 2.52
C PRO A 76 -36.15 -21.72 2.85
N ILE A 77 -35.53 -20.82 3.62
CA ILE A 77 -34.15 -20.99 4.12
C ILE A 77 -34.19 -22.02 5.26
N ARG A 78 -33.29 -23.00 5.20
CA ARG A 78 -33.05 -23.92 6.31
C ARG A 78 -31.67 -23.65 6.88
N LEU A 79 -31.64 -23.02 8.04
CA LEU A 79 -30.39 -22.73 8.75
C LEU A 79 -29.76 -23.99 9.32
N ASP A 80 -28.44 -23.99 9.32
CA ASP A 80 -27.63 -24.97 10.00
C ASP A 80 -27.37 -24.54 11.47
N TRP A 81 -26.38 -25.14 12.13
CA TRP A 81 -26.11 -24.90 13.55
C TRP A 81 -25.30 -23.63 13.82
N GLU A 82 -24.65 -23.06 12.80
CA GLU A 82 -23.85 -21.83 12.89
C GLU A 82 -24.73 -20.60 13.10
N HIS A 83 -25.96 -20.65 12.60
CA HIS A 83 -26.90 -19.54 12.58
C HIS A 83 -28.09 -19.74 13.52
N THR A 84 -28.57 -18.64 14.09
CA THR A 84 -29.78 -18.61 14.93
C THR A 84 -30.94 -17.91 14.26
N GLU A 85 -30.67 -17.08 13.25
CA GLU A 85 -31.65 -16.30 12.50
C GLU A 85 -31.09 -15.98 11.10
N SER A 86 -31.98 -15.78 10.13
CA SER A 86 -31.64 -15.31 8.78
C SER A 86 -32.59 -14.19 8.36
N LYS A 87 -32.07 -13.17 7.68
CA LYS A 87 -32.86 -12.03 7.21
C LYS A 87 -32.37 -11.55 5.86
N TRP A 88 -33.31 -11.28 4.95
CA TRP A 88 -33.03 -10.50 3.76
C TRP A 88 -32.93 -9.03 4.15
N VAL A 89 -31.73 -8.46 3.97
CA VAL A 89 -31.40 -7.10 4.40
C VAL A 89 -31.07 -6.27 3.18
N SER A 90 -31.68 -5.08 3.07
CA SER A 90 -31.26 -4.11 2.06
C SER A 90 -29.83 -3.65 2.37
N PRO A 91 -28.94 -3.53 1.38
CA PRO A 91 -27.57 -3.07 1.62
C PRO A 91 -27.47 -1.71 2.32
N ASP A 92 -28.47 -0.85 2.13
CA ASP A 92 -28.50 0.46 2.77
C ASP A 92 -28.73 0.34 4.28
N ASP A 93 -29.34 -0.76 4.76
CA ASP A 93 -29.64 -1.03 6.18
C ASP A 93 -28.48 -1.67 6.95
N PHE A 94 -27.33 -1.96 6.31
CA PHE A 94 -26.18 -2.62 6.95
C PHE A 94 -25.71 -1.93 8.25
N HIS A 95 -25.92 -0.62 8.37
CA HIS A 95 -25.54 0.17 9.54
C HIS A 95 -26.39 -0.12 10.79
N SER A 96 -27.54 -0.77 10.62
CA SER A 96 -28.45 -1.14 11.71
C SER A 96 -28.11 -2.49 12.35
N TYR A 97 -27.06 -3.17 11.88
CA TYR A 97 -26.68 -4.52 12.32
C TYR A 97 -25.22 -4.54 12.79
N GLU A 98 -24.96 -5.25 13.88
CA GLU A 98 -23.60 -5.58 14.30
C GLU A 98 -23.09 -6.73 13.43
N THR A 99 -22.14 -6.46 12.55
CA THR A 99 -21.68 -7.41 11.54
C THR A 99 -20.27 -7.93 11.81
N VAL A 100 -19.93 -9.06 11.20
CA VAL A 100 -18.53 -9.50 11.09
C VAL A 100 -17.67 -8.40 10.44
N PRO A 101 -16.38 -8.30 10.78
CA PRO A 101 -15.50 -7.30 10.20
C PRO A 101 -15.56 -7.32 8.68
N LYS A 102 -15.57 -6.13 8.07
CA LYS A 102 -15.50 -5.93 6.62
C LYS A 102 -16.67 -6.43 5.77
N LEU A 103 -17.81 -6.81 6.36
CA LEU A 103 -18.96 -7.28 5.56
C LEU A 103 -19.45 -6.24 4.53
N ARG A 104 -19.41 -4.94 4.88
CA ARG A 104 -19.77 -3.87 3.93
C ARG A 104 -18.77 -3.77 2.78
N GLU A 105 -17.49 -3.84 3.07
CA GLU A 105 -16.42 -3.80 2.07
C GLU A 105 -16.45 -5.03 1.16
N VAL A 106 -16.69 -6.22 1.71
CA VAL A 106 -16.96 -7.47 0.99
C VAL A 106 -18.09 -7.24 -0.01
N PHE A 107 -19.22 -6.70 0.45
CA PHE A 107 -20.37 -6.43 -0.41
C PHE A 107 -20.07 -5.41 -1.51
N GLU A 108 -19.36 -4.32 -1.23
CA GLU A 108 -18.99 -3.32 -2.24
C GLU A 108 -18.07 -3.90 -3.34
N ARG A 109 -17.34 -5.00 -3.08
CA ARG A 109 -16.56 -5.71 -4.11
C ARG A 109 -17.41 -6.46 -5.12
N VAL A 110 -18.65 -6.80 -4.77
CA VAL A 110 -19.52 -7.67 -5.59
C VAL A 110 -20.82 -7.00 -6.02
N ARG A 111 -21.24 -5.90 -5.37
CA ARG A 111 -22.41 -5.10 -5.77
C ARG A 111 -22.25 -4.52 -7.17
N TRP A 112 -21.03 -4.18 -7.56
CA TRP A 112 -20.73 -3.48 -8.83
C TRP A 112 -19.84 -4.28 -9.77
N ASP A 113 -20.01 -4.07 -11.08
CA ASP A 113 -18.96 -4.42 -12.03
C ASP A 113 -17.85 -3.37 -11.94
N LEU A 114 -16.77 -3.72 -11.24
CA LEU A 114 -15.62 -2.84 -11.04
C LEU A 114 -14.60 -2.92 -12.19
N GLN A 115 -14.80 -3.81 -13.17
CA GLN A 115 -13.91 -3.96 -14.33
C GLN A 115 -14.27 -2.97 -15.44
N ALA A 116 -15.55 -2.69 -15.63
CA ALA A 116 -16.01 -1.75 -16.65
C ALA A 116 -15.70 -0.29 -16.28
N THR A 117 -15.01 0.42 -17.18
CA THR A 117 -14.78 1.88 -17.05
C THR A 117 -15.83 2.63 -17.86
N SER A 118 -16.53 3.59 -17.23
CA SER A 118 -17.39 4.52 -17.97
C SER A 118 -16.57 5.35 -18.97
N PRO A 119 -17.07 5.62 -20.20
CA PRO A 119 -16.38 6.46 -21.17
C PRO A 119 -15.93 7.83 -20.64
N ALA A 120 -16.69 8.40 -19.68
CA ALA A 120 -16.35 9.67 -19.03
C ALA A 120 -15.04 9.61 -18.21
N LEU A 121 -14.63 8.41 -17.78
CA LEU A 121 -13.43 8.18 -16.97
C LEU A 121 -12.21 7.72 -17.79
N SER A 122 -12.33 7.62 -19.12
CA SER A 122 -11.25 7.20 -20.02
C SER A 122 -9.96 8.01 -19.88
N LYS A 123 -10.07 9.33 -19.65
CA LYS A 123 -8.90 10.18 -19.40
C LYS A 123 -8.19 9.83 -18.09
N VAL A 124 -8.95 9.57 -17.03
CA VAL A 124 -8.39 9.17 -15.73
C VAL A 124 -7.73 7.80 -15.85
N GLU A 125 -8.33 6.89 -16.63
CA GLU A 125 -7.75 5.57 -16.93
C GLU A 125 -6.43 5.69 -17.70
N GLY A 126 -6.32 6.67 -18.61
CA GLY A 126 -5.06 7.06 -19.24
C GLY A 126 -3.97 7.39 -18.21
N SER A 127 -4.29 8.18 -17.19
CA SER A 127 -3.32 8.52 -16.12
C SER A 127 -2.92 7.32 -15.25
N VAL A 128 -3.80 6.34 -15.06
CA VAL A 128 -3.42 5.07 -14.39
C VAL A 128 -2.42 4.29 -15.25
N ASN A 129 -2.64 4.23 -16.56
CA ASN A 129 -1.75 3.55 -17.50
C ASN A 129 -0.38 4.24 -17.59
N GLU A 130 -0.35 5.58 -17.61
CA GLU A 130 0.89 6.36 -17.53
C GLU A 130 1.67 6.03 -16.25
N LEU A 131 0.98 6.00 -15.10
CA LEU A 131 1.59 5.64 -13.82
C LEU A 131 2.15 4.22 -13.83
N ALA A 132 1.43 3.27 -14.46
CA ALA A 132 1.86 1.88 -14.57
C ALA A 132 3.11 1.68 -15.44
N GLN A 133 3.34 2.59 -16.39
CA GLN A 133 4.50 2.58 -17.29
C GLN A 133 5.65 3.46 -16.81
N ASP A 134 5.47 4.26 -15.76
CA ASP A 134 6.52 5.12 -15.22
C ASP A 134 7.67 4.29 -14.64
N ARG A 135 8.86 4.48 -15.21
CA ARG A 135 10.14 3.90 -14.74
C ARG A 135 11.18 4.98 -14.45
N LEU A 136 10.79 6.25 -14.47
CA LEU A 136 11.67 7.41 -14.31
C LEU A 136 11.64 7.98 -12.89
N HIS A 137 10.50 7.84 -12.22
CA HIS A 137 10.27 8.39 -10.89
C HIS A 137 10.26 7.31 -9.81
N GLY A 138 10.64 7.69 -8.59
CA GLY A 138 10.66 6.78 -7.44
C GLY A 138 9.32 6.68 -6.72
N ALA A 139 9.21 5.72 -5.80
CA ALA A 139 7.99 5.40 -5.08
C ALA A 139 7.28 6.62 -4.46
N SER A 140 7.97 7.52 -3.75
CA SER A 140 7.34 8.70 -3.12
C SER A 140 6.64 9.64 -4.11
N TYR A 141 7.14 9.75 -5.34
CA TYR A 141 6.48 10.51 -6.39
C TYR A 141 5.22 9.77 -6.88
N LEU A 142 5.35 8.47 -7.16
CA LEU A 142 4.25 7.66 -7.70
C LEU A 142 3.10 7.47 -6.69
N GLY A 143 3.41 7.40 -5.39
CA GLY A 143 2.42 7.40 -4.32
C GLY A 143 1.58 8.68 -4.31
N ARG A 144 2.24 9.85 -4.34
CA ARG A 144 1.55 11.15 -4.46
C ARG A 144 0.77 11.28 -5.76
N LYS A 145 1.35 10.81 -6.88
CA LYS A 145 0.67 10.82 -8.17
C LYS A 145 -0.60 9.96 -8.15
N SER A 146 -0.59 8.85 -7.44
CA SER A 146 -1.77 7.99 -7.27
C SER A 146 -2.92 8.71 -6.55
N ILE A 147 -2.62 9.54 -5.54
CA ILE A 147 -3.61 10.42 -4.88
C ILE A 147 -4.18 11.42 -5.90
N GLU A 148 -3.32 12.10 -6.67
CA GLU A 148 -3.76 13.05 -7.69
C GLU A 148 -4.65 12.41 -8.76
N VAL A 149 -4.33 11.19 -9.20
CA VAL A 149 -5.16 10.44 -10.16
C VAL A 149 -6.52 10.13 -9.56
N LEU A 150 -6.57 9.65 -8.32
CA LEU A 150 -7.84 9.37 -7.64
C LEU A 150 -8.68 10.64 -7.45
N ALA A 151 -8.05 11.79 -7.19
CA ALA A 151 -8.70 13.10 -7.07
C ALA A 151 -9.33 13.62 -8.37
N GLN A 152 -8.98 13.05 -9.53
CA GLN A 152 -9.60 13.39 -10.82
C GLN A 152 -10.95 12.69 -11.02
N VAL A 153 -11.17 11.54 -10.38
CA VAL A 153 -12.42 10.76 -10.50
C VAL A 153 -13.66 11.59 -10.19
N PRO A 154 -13.78 12.32 -9.07
CA PRO A 154 -14.98 13.13 -8.79
C PRO A 154 -15.16 14.33 -9.73
N LYS A 155 -14.15 14.69 -10.53
CA LYS A 155 -14.26 15.76 -11.54
C LYS A 155 -14.75 15.21 -12.89
N ALA A 156 -14.41 13.96 -13.21
CA ALA A 156 -14.73 13.31 -14.48
C ALA A 156 -15.96 12.39 -14.41
N SER A 157 -16.27 11.82 -13.25
CA SER A 157 -17.37 10.86 -13.06
C SER A 157 -18.74 11.50 -13.28
N THR A 158 -19.56 10.84 -14.10
CA THR A 158 -20.98 11.14 -14.34
C THR A 158 -21.92 10.46 -13.34
N ALA A 159 -21.39 9.92 -12.23
CA ALA A 159 -22.21 9.35 -11.17
C ALA A 159 -23.35 10.31 -10.78
N SER A 160 -24.48 9.76 -10.38
CA SER A 160 -25.68 10.49 -9.93
C SER A 160 -25.95 10.36 -8.42
N SER A 161 -25.25 9.43 -7.75
CA SER A 161 -25.34 9.21 -6.30
C SER A 161 -23.95 9.17 -5.64
N THR A 162 -23.91 9.20 -4.30
CA THR A 162 -22.68 9.00 -3.53
C THR A 162 -22.17 7.56 -3.67
N ALA A 163 -23.07 6.59 -3.83
CA ALA A 163 -22.75 5.19 -4.05
C ALA A 163 -22.05 4.95 -5.40
N GLU A 164 -22.60 5.51 -6.48
CA GLU A 164 -21.99 5.41 -7.81
C GLU A 164 -20.61 6.11 -7.86
N LEU A 165 -20.48 7.27 -7.20
CA LEU A 165 -19.19 7.96 -7.15
C LEU A 165 -18.16 7.16 -6.34
N PHE A 166 -18.58 6.56 -5.22
CA PHE A 166 -17.70 5.69 -4.44
C PHE A 166 -17.28 4.44 -5.20
N ARG A 167 -18.19 3.82 -5.97
CA ARG A 167 -17.86 2.73 -6.89
C ARG A 167 -16.75 3.14 -7.85
N ASP A 168 -16.86 4.30 -8.48
CA ASP A 168 -15.85 4.78 -9.43
C ASP A 168 -14.49 4.97 -8.73
N LEU A 169 -14.49 5.56 -7.53
CA LEU A 169 -13.29 5.73 -6.71
C LEU A 169 -12.67 4.37 -6.31
N LEU A 170 -13.48 3.42 -5.87
CA LEU A 170 -13.04 2.07 -5.52
C LEU A 170 -12.43 1.34 -6.72
N SER A 171 -13.08 1.40 -7.89
CA SER A 171 -12.55 0.81 -9.13
C SER A 171 -11.16 1.38 -9.48
N PHE A 172 -11.01 2.70 -9.41
CA PHE A 172 -9.74 3.36 -9.71
C PHE A 172 -8.65 3.10 -8.67
N ALA A 173 -8.98 3.05 -7.38
CA ALA A 173 -8.05 2.66 -6.33
C ALA A 173 -7.51 1.24 -6.58
N LEU A 174 -8.38 0.28 -6.89
CA LEU A 174 -7.97 -1.10 -7.20
C LEU A 174 -7.08 -1.19 -8.44
N LYS A 175 -7.27 -0.33 -9.44
CA LYS A 175 -6.39 -0.25 -10.62
C LYS A 175 -5.02 0.35 -10.26
N LEU A 176 -5.01 1.41 -9.45
CA LEU A 176 -3.76 2.04 -8.97
C LEU A 176 -2.90 1.07 -8.16
N TRP A 177 -3.52 0.20 -7.34
CA TRP A 177 -2.79 -0.82 -6.57
C TRP A 177 -2.02 -1.81 -7.45
N ARG A 178 -2.48 -2.02 -8.69
CA ARG A 178 -1.82 -2.92 -9.66
C ARG A 178 -0.87 -2.18 -10.60
N ALA A 179 -0.89 -0.86 -10.62
CA ALA A 179 -0.06 -0.08 -11.53
C ALA A 179 1.44 -0.22 -11.20
N GLN A 180 1.78 -0.30 -9.91
CA GLN A 180 3.17 -0.43 -9.43
C GLN A 180 3.23 -1.47 -8.30
N PRO A 181 3.16 -2.77 -8.61
CA PRO A 181 2.96 -3.82 -7.60
C PRO A 181 4.16 -4.02 -6.66
N SER A 182 5.35 -3.55 -7.03
CA SER A 182 6.54 -3.55 -6.16
C SER A 182 6.59 -2.37 -5.17
N MET A 183 5.68 -1.39 -5.28
CA MET A 183 5.72 -0.13 -4.52
C MET A 183 4.52 0.01 -3.58
N ALA A 184 4.74 -0.32 -2.30
CA ALA A 184 3.71 -0.32 -1.26
C ALA A 184 3.00 1.03 -1.10
N THR A 185 3.68 2.15 -1.38
CA THR A 185 3.14 3.51 -1.21
C THR A 185 1.90 3.79 -2.05
N THR A 186 1.81 3.24 -3.27
CA THR A 186 0.64 3.45 -4.13
C THR A 186 -0.60 2.86 -3.48
N ARG A 187 -0.49 1.63 -2.97
CA ARG A 187 -1.54 0.91 -2.25
C ARG A 187 -1.89 1.57 -0.92
N ASN A 188 -0.90 1.85 -0.08
CA ASN A 188 -1.12 2.37 1.27
C ASN A 188 -1.76 3.76 1.25
N LEU A 189 -1.25 4.69 0.44
CA LEU A 189 -1.78 6.06 0.38
C LEU A 189 -3.20 6.09 -0.20
N THR A 190 -3.44 5.38 -1.31
CA THR A 190 -4.79 5.35 -1.90
C THR A 190 -5.77 4.53 -1.07
N GLY A 191 -5.32 3.49 -0.37
CA GLY A 191 -6.12 2.73 0.59
C GLY A 191 -6.57 3.59 1.77
N MET A 192 -5.66 4.37 2.35
CA MET A 192 -5.98 5.30 3.44
C MET A 192 -6.93 6.41 2.99
N LEU A 193 -6.71 6.97 1.81
CA LEU A 193 -7.62 7.94 1.22
C LEU A 193 -9.01 7.33 0.97
N LEU A 194 -9.08 6.11 0.42
CA LEU A 194 -10.34 5.43 0.16
C LEU A 194 -11.11 5.12 1.45
N HIS A 195 -10.41 4.73 2.52
CA HIS A 195 -11.00 4.56 3.85
C HIS A 195 -11.65 5.86 4.34
N ASN A 196 -10.91 6.97 4.33
CA ASN A 196 -11.43 8.27 4.75
C ASN A 196 -12.61 8.74 3.88
N ILE A 197 -12.58 8.46 2.58
CA ILE A 197 -13.68 8.73 1.65
C ILE A 197 -14.91 7.88 2.01
N ALA A 198 -14.74 6.60 2.35
CA ALA A 198 -15.82 5.72 2.74
C ALA A 198 -16.52 6.21 4.02
N THR A 199 -15.75 6.65 5.02
CA THR A 199 -16.28 7.27 6.24
C THR A 199 -17.02 8.57 5.92
N ALA A 200 -16.42 9.46 5.14
CA ALA A 200 -17.05 10.73 4.76
C ALA A 200 -18.33 10.57 3.92
N ARG A 201 -18.48 9.46 3.18
CA ARG A 201 -19.70 9.11 2.45
C ARG A 201 -20.88 8.91 3.39
N ALA A 202 -20.69 8.25 4.52
CA ALA A 202 -21.76 8.02 5.51
C ALA A 202 -22.34 9.35 6.03
N ASP A 203 -21.50 10.36 6.16
CA ASP A 203 -21.88 11.70 6.65
C ASP A 203 -22.32 12.68 5.55
N SER A 204 -22.47 12.22 4.30
CA SER A 204 -22.77 13.10 3.17
C SER A 204 -24.25 13.05 2.79
N THR A 205 -24.91 14.21 2.81
CA THR A 205 -26.36 14.34 2.52
C THR A 205 -26.66 14.57 1.04
N SER A 206 -25.64 14.92 0.24
CA SER A 206 -25.77 15.10 -1.21
C SER A 206 -24.51 14.68 -1.95
N GLN A 207 -24.66 14.40 -3.24
CA GLN A 207 -23.52 14.06 -4.09
C GLN A 207 -22.52 15.22 -4.23
N ASN A 208 -23.00 16.46 -4.35
CA ASN A 208 -22.11 17.63 -4.49
C ASN A 208 -21.25 17.81 -3.23
N GLN A 209 -21.86 17.73 -2.05
CA GLN A 209 -21.14 17.76 -0.79
C GLN A 209 -20.10 16.61 -0.72
N PHE A 210 -20.46 15.41 -1.18
CA PHE A 210 -19.53 14.28 -1.21
C PHE A 210 -18.34 14.53 -2.15
N ARG A 211 -18.56 15.10 -3.35
CA ARG A 211 -17.49 15.48 -4.29
C ARG A 211 -16.53 16.49 -3.66
N GLU A 212 -17.05 17.50 -2.96
CA GLU A 212 -16.24 18.49 -2.25
C GLU A 212 -15.43 17.85 -1.12
N LYS A 213 -16.03 16.97 -0.31
CA LYS A 213 -15.31 16.22 0.73
C LYS A 213 -14.20 15.35 0.14
N VAL A 214 -14.44 14.65 -0.98
CA VAL A 214 -13.42 13.84 -1.66
C VAL A 214 -12.25 14.72 -2.11
N ALA A 215 -12.51 15.88 -2.69
CA ALA A 215 -11.46 16.82 -3.11
C ALA A 215 -10.63 17.29 -1.91
N TYR A 216 -11.28 17.71 -0.82
CA TYR A 216 -10.61 18.12 0.42
C TYR A 216 -9.75 17.00 1.02
N LEU A 217 -10.29 15.78 1.10
CA LEU A 217 -9.56 14.62 1.62
C LEU A 217 -8.34 14.28 0.77
N ALA A 218 -8.44 14.38 -0.56
CA ALA A 218 -7.32 14.14 -1.45
C ALA A 218 -6.23 15.22 -1.33
N GLU A 219 -6.60 16.49 -1.21
CA GLU A 219 -5.66 17.59 -0.97
C GLU A 219 -4.93 17.42 0.35
N ARG A 220 -5.66 17.06 1.41
CA ARG A 220 -5.07 16.77 2.72
C ARG A 220 -4.14 15.56 2.66
N ALA A 221 -4.56 14.45 2.05
CA ALA A 221 -3.72 13.26 1.90
C ALA A 221 -2.42 13.54 1.12
N LEU A 222 -2.48 14.42 0.11
CA LEU A 222 -1.30 14.86 -0.63
C LEU A 222 -0.38 15.71 0.25
N ALA A 223 -0.93 16.65 1.02
CA ALA A 223 -0.16 17.48 1.95
C ALA A 223 0.52 16.63 3.04
N ASP A 224 -0.21 15.68 3.62
CA ASP A 224 0.30 14.74 4.63
C ASP A 224 1.44 13.88 4.06
N ALA A 225 1.29 13.37 2.83
CA ALA A 225 2.33 12.59 2.16
C ALA A 225 3.60 13.42 1.85
N ILE A 226 3.46 14.70 1.50
CA ILE A 226 4.58 15.62 1.30
C ILE A 226 5.29 15.90 2.63
N ALA A 227 4.52 16.18 3.69
CA ALA A 227 5.05 16.44 5.02
C ALA A 227 5.83 15.22 5.55
N ALA A 228 5.28 14.00 5.39
CA ALA A 228 5.96 12.77 5.79
C ALA A 228 7.32 12.60 5.09
N ALA A 229 7.41 12.87 3.79
CA ALA A 229 8.67 12.80 3.06
C ALA A 229 9.71 13.83 3.56
N GLU A 230 9.28 15.06 3.84
CA GLU A 230 10.13 16.11 4.40
C GLU A 230 10.60 15.75 5.82
N ASP A 231 9.70 15.22 6.63
CA ASP A 231 9.95 14.82 8.01
C ASP A 231 10.93 13.65 8.09
N ALA A 232 10.76 12.62 7.28
CA ALA A 232 11.73 11.51 7.17
C ALA A 232 13.12 12.00 6.78
N SER A 233 13.19 12.94 5.82
CA SER A 233 14.44 13.54 5.38
C SER A 233 15.10 14.33 6.52
N ARG A 234 14.33 15.17 7.22
CA ARG A 234 14.81 15.98 8.35
C ARG A 234 15.28 15.12 9.53
N ASN A 235 14.52 14.09 9.89
CA ASN A 235 14.85 13.18 10.98
C ASN A 235 16.16 12.43 10.72
N SER A 236 16.52 12.19 9.45
CA SER A 236 17.76 11.50 9.09
C SER A 236 19.02 12.36 9.21
N VAL A 237 18.91 13.69 9.25
CA VAL A 237 20.08 14.60 9.26
C VAL A 237 20.97 14.36 10.48
N ALA A 238 20.37 14.04 11.64
CA ALA A 238 21.12 13.79 12.87
C ALA A 238 22.00 12.53 12.83
N LEU A 239 21.82 11.66 11.83
CA LEU A 239 22.63 10.46 11.62
C LEU A 239 23.82 10.70 10.70
N LEU A 240 23.86 11.83 10.00
CA LEU A 240 24.96 12.21 9.11
C LEU A 240 26.15 12.72 9.93
N PRO A 241 27.41 12.41 9.52
CA PRO A 241 28.58 12.94 10.19
C PRO A 241 28.71 14.44 9.93
N ASP A 242 29.32 15.17 10.86
CA ASP A 242 29.64 16.60 10.66
C ASP A 242 30.60 16.82 9.48
N GLU A 243 31.53 15.89 9.27
CA GLU A 243 32.42 15.82 8.13
C GLU A 243 32.64 14.36 7.75
N GLY A 244 32.51 14.01 6.48
CA GLY A 244 32.69 12.62 6.06
C GLY A 244 32.22 12.31 4.65
N ARG A 245 32.17 11.02 4.34
CA ARG A 245 31.88 10.44 3.03
C ARG A 245 30.65 9.55 3.14
N VAL A 246 29.62 9.92 2.39
CA VAL A 246 28.32 9.23 2.39
C VAL A 246 28.15 8.50 1.07
N LEU A 247 27.89 7.20 1.11
CA LEU A 247 27.53 6.43 -0.08
C LEU A 247 26.02 6.41 -0.27
N THR A 248 25.56 6.65 -1.49
CA THR A 248 24.17 6.45 -1.87
C THR A 248 24.05 5.71 -3.20
N HIS A 249 22.91 5.07 -3.40
CA HIS A 249 22.61 4.24 -4.57
C HIS A 249 21.30 4.70 -5.21
N SER A 250 21.31 4.82 -6.54
CA SER A 250 20.18 5.29 -7.35
C SER A 250 19.74 6.74 -7.06
N TYR A 251 18.47 7.04 -7.30
CA TYR A 251 17.84 8.33 -7.01
C TYR A 251 16.72 8.16 -5.98
N SER A 252 16.92 8.74 -4.79
CA SER A 252 15.88 8.87 -3.78
C SER A 252 15.65 10.35 -3.45
N SER A 253 14.41 10.82 -3.55
CA SER A 253 14.06 12.20 -3.23
C SER A 253 14.24 12.53 -1.75
N THR A 254 13.96 11.57 -0.86
CA THR A 254 14.14 11.75 0.59
C THR A 254 15.63 11.80 0.96
N VAL A 255 16.46 10.95 0.35
CA VAL A 255 17.92 10.99 0.55
C VAL A 255 18.52 12.28 0.01
N LYS A 256 18.13 12.69 -1.21
CA LYS A 256 18.55 13.98 -1.78
C LYS A 256 18.21 15.13 -0.82
N ARG A 257 16.97 15.16 -0.32
CA ARG A 257 16.51 16.20 0.59
C ARG A 257 17.26 16.19 1.92
N ALA A 258 17.56 15.02 2.48
CA ALA A 258 18.39 14.89 3.68
C ALA A 258 19.80 15.47 3.47
N LEU A 259 20.44 15.17 2.34
CA LEU A 259 21.76 15.69 1.99
C LEU A 259 21.75 17.22 1.79
N GLU A 260 20.69 17.75 1.18
CA GLU A 260 20.48 19.20 1.04
C GLU A 260 20.32 19.89 2.40
N LEU A 261 19.49 19.33 3.29
CA LEU A 261 19.30 19.84 4.64
C LEU A 261 20.62 19.82 5.44
N ALA A 262 21.39 18.73 5.34
CA ALA A 262 22.68 18.61 6.01
C ALA A 262 23.71 19.64 5.50
N ALA A 263 23.78 19.86 4.18
CA ALA A 263 24.64 20.88 3.59
C ALA A 263 24.30 22.30 4.11
N ASN A 264 23.01 22.60 4.27
CA ASN A 264 22.54 23.87 4.84
C ASN A 264 22.82 23.98 6.36
N SER A 265 22.93 22.86 7.06
CA SER A 265 23.27 22.77 8.49
C SER A 265 24.77 22.65 8.78
N LYS A 266 25.65 23.04 7.84
CA LYS A 266 27.12 23.07 7.95
C LYS A 266 27.83 21.71 7.99
N HIS A 267 27.15 20.62 7.64
CA HIS A 267 27.85 19.34 7.41
C HIS A 267 28.77 19.47 6.18
N ARG A 268 29.98 18.92 6.28
CA ARG A 268 31.00 18.88 5.20
C ARG A 268 31.09 17.48 4.62
N LEU A 269 30.12 17.16 3.76
CA LEU A 269 29.97 15.83 3.18
C LEU A 269 30.59 15.75 1.78
N THR A 270 31.19 14.60 1.46
CA THR A 270 31.44 14.16 0.08
C THR A 270 30.53 12.98 -0.23
N VAL A 271 29.63 13.14 -1.21
CA VAL A 271 28.65 12.10 -1.55
C VAL A 271 29.17 11.23 -2.67
N TYR A 272 29.36 9.94 -2.39
CA TYR A 272 29.62 8.92 -3.39
C TYR A 272 28.28 8.44 -3.94
N VAL A 273 28.08 8.59 -5.25
CA VAL A 273 26.85 8.19 -5.92
C VAL A 273 27.20 7.11 -6.92
N THR A 274 26.62 5.93 -6.79
CA THR A 274 26.74 4.89 -7.82
C THR A 274 25.92 5.27 -9.06
N GLU A 275 26.33 4.90 -10.26
CA GLU A 275 25.58 5.24 -11.46
C GLU A 275 24.18 4.60 -11.53
N SER A 276 23.95 3.44 -10.89
CA SER A 276 22.66 2.74 -10.82
C SER A 276 22.22 2.18 -12.18
N SER A 277 23.00 1.25 -12.73
CA SER A 277 22.66 0.54 -13.97
C SER A 277 21.41 -0.35 -13.77
N PRO A 278 20.53 -0.53 -14.77
CA PRO A 278 20.58 0.01 -16.14
C PRO A 278 19.94 1.40 -16.31
N GLY A 279 19.19 1.89 -15.31
CA GLY A 279 18.40 3.14 -15.41
C GLY A 279 19.23 4.42 -15.32
N LEU A 280 20.46 4.32 -14.80
CA LEU A 280 21.43 5.41 -14.63
C LEU A 280 20.92 6.58 -13.78
N GLU A 281 19.96 6.33 -12.87
CA GLU A 281 19.30 7.37 -12.07
C GLU A 281 20.28 8.08 -11.13
N GLY A 282 21.37 7.42 -10.75
CA GLY A 282 22.43 8.01 -9.94
C GLY A 282 23.14 9.17 -10.65
N LYS A 283 23.20 9.18 -11.99
CA LYS A 283 23.75 10.32 -12.75
C LYS A 283 22.88 11.57 -12.58
N ARG A 284 21.56 11.39 -12.53
CA ARG A 284 20.61 12.48 -12.26
C ARG A 284 20.80 13.02 -10.84
N LEU A 285 20.89 12.14 -9.83
CA LEU A 285 21.11 12.55 -8.45
C LEU A 285 22.43 13.31 -8.30
N ALA A 286 23.52 12.78 -8.88
CA ALA A 286 24.83 13.41 -8.86
C ALA A 286 24.78 14.85 -9.41
N ASN A 287 24.14 15.05 -10.57
CA ASN A 287 23.98 16.39 -11.15
C ASN A 287 23.17 17.33 -10.25
N GLU A 288 22.08 16.86 -9.65
CA GLU A 288 21.26 17.68 -8.74
C GLU A 288 22.02 18.07 -7.46
N LEU A 289 22.82 17.16 -6.90
CA LEU A 289 23.66 17.46 -5.73
C LEU A 289 24.80 18.44 -6.07
N ILE A 290 25.42 18.32 -7.25
CA ILE A 290 26.43 19.28 -7.74
C ILE A 290 25.82 20.68 -7.87
N ASN A 291 24.60 20.80 -8.39
CA ASN A 291 23.89 22.08 -8.52
C ASN A 291 23.57 22.71 -7.15
N LEU A 292 23.47 21.90 -6.09
CA LEU A 292 23.33 22.36 -4.71
C LEU A 292 24.68 22.71 -4.05
N GLY A 293 25.80 22.59 -4.77
CA GLY A 293 27.14 22.85 -4.24
C GLY A 293 27.70 21.73 -3.36
N ILE A 294 27.09 20.55 -3.37
CA ILE A 294 27.53 19.40 -2.57
C ILE A 294 28.64 18.66 -3.34
N PRO A 295 29.81 18.39 -2.74
CA PRO A 295 30.87 17.59 -3.37
C PRO A 295 30.38 16.18 -3.70
N VAL A 296 30.50 15.76 -4.95
CA VAL A 296 30.03 14.46 -5.44
C VAL A 296 31.15 13.68 -6.12
N ARG A 297 31.18 12.37 -5.89
CA ARG A 297 31.95 11.40 -6.66
C ARG A 297 31.03 10.35 -7.27
N LEU A 298 30.80 10.46 -8.58
CA LEU A 298 30.06 9.45 -9.35
C LEU A 298 30.97 8.22 -9.58
N ILE A 299 30.48 7.03 -9.26
CA ILE A 299 31.21 5.76 -9.42
C ILE A 299 30.37 4.72 -10.17
N ALA A 300 31.04 3.78 -10.84
CA ALA A 300 30.36 2.60 -11.35
C ALA A 300 29.88 1.71 -10.19
N ASP A 301 28.78 0.99 -10.38
CA ASP A 301 28.22 0.09 -9.35
C ASP A 301 29.26 -0.96 -8.91
N SER A 302 30.06 -1.47 -9.85
CA SER A 302 31.15 -2.42 -9.61
C SER A 302 32.34 -1.84 -8.82
N ALA A 303 32.50 -0.51 -8.83
CA ALA A 303 33.58 0.18 -8.12
C ALA A 303 33.30 0.38 -6.63
N VAL A 304 32.09 0.07 -6.15
CA VAL A 304 31.74 0.18 -4.72
C VAL A 304 32.74 -0.59 -3.85
N SER A 305 33.06 -1.82 -4.23
CA SER A 305 33.97 -2.69 -3.46
C SER A 305 35.38 -2.11 -3.26
N SER A 306 35.85 -1.24 -4.17
CA SER A 306 37.19 -0.64 -4.08
C SER A 306 37.22 0.65 -3.25
N VAL A 307 36.07 1.29 -3.07
CA VAL A 307 35.95 2.55 -2.31
C VAL A 307 35.22 2.38 -0.98
N ILE A 308 34.58 1.25 -0.72
CA ILE A 308 33.74 1.06 0.48
C ILE A 308 34.51 1.27 1.78
N ALA A 309 35.80 0.93 1.82
CA ALA A 309 36.65 1.12 3.00
C ALA A 309 36.89 2.60 3.37
N ASP A 310 36.60 3.51 2.44
CA ASP A 310 36.71 4.95 2.60
C ASP A 310 35.37 5.62 3.00
N ILE A 311 34.27 4.88 3.06
CA ILE A 311 32.92 5.40 3.32
C ILE A 311 32.61 5.36 4.82
N ASP A 312 32.02 6.42 5.35
CA ASP A 312 31.65 6.53 6.76
C ASP A 312 30.25 5.98 7.05
N LEU A 313 29.30 6.20 6.13
CA LEU A 313 27.96 5.60 6.18
C LEU A 313 27.31 5.49 4.80
N MET A 314 26.25 4.68 4.73
CA MET A 314 25.41 4.53 3.54
C MET A 314 23.98 5.04 3.81
N PHE A 315 23.48 5.88 2.91
CA PHE A 315 22.08 6.35 2.86
C PHE A 315 21.42 5.88 1.57
N VAL A 316 20.31 5.16 1.67
CA VAL A 316 19.50 4.74 0.52
C VAL A 316 18.02 5.02 0.74
N GLY A 317 17.26 5.05 -0.35
CA GLY A 317 15.81 5.06 -0.28
C GLY A 317 15.24 3.65 -0.14
N ALA A 318 13.92 3.57 -0.25
CA ALA A 318 13.17 2.34 -0.40
C ALA A 318 12.04 2.55 -1.41
N ASP A 319 11.66 1.48 -2.08
CA ASP A 319 10.42 1.34 -2.84
C ASP A 319 9.33 0.66 -1.98
N SER A 320 9.73 -0.36 -1.21
CA SER A 320 8.92 -1.00 -0.18
C SER A 320 9.78 -1.48 0.99
N VAL A 321 9.19 -1.54 2.19
CA VAL A 321 9.76 -2.18 3.39
C VAL A 321 8.86 -3.36 3.75
N LEU A 322 9.41 -4.56 3.86
CA LEU A 322 8.69 -5.81 4.16
C LEU A 322 8.52 -6.00 5.67
N ALA A 323 7.61 -6.89 6.08
CA ALA A 323 7.25 -7.10 7.48
C ALA A 323 8.43 -7.58 8.33
N ASP A 324 9.35 -8.36 7.75
CA ASP A 324 10.59 -8.82 8.40
C ASP A 324 11.69 -7.74 8.50
N GLY A 325 11.40 -6.51 8.08
CA GLY A 325 12.33 -5.39 8.02
C GLY A 325 13.25 -5.40 6.80
N SER A 326 13.11 -6.34 5.88
CA SER A 326 13.82 -6.32 4.60
C SER A 326 13.34 -5.16 3.72
N VAL A 327 14.22 -4.63 2.88
CA VAL A 327 13.92 -3.48 2.03
C VAL A 327 14.02 -3.83 0.57
N VAL A 328 12.95 -3.54 -0.16
CA VAL A 328 12.91 -3.56 -1.63
C VAL A 328 13.35 -2.19 -2.13
N ASN A 329 14.44 -2.15 -2.88
CA ASN A 329 14.97 -0.93 -3.48
C ASN A 329 15.66 -1.26 -4.81
N LYS A 330 16.17 -0.25 -5.51
CA LYS A 330 16.91 -0.41 -6.77
C LYS A 330 17.91 -1.58 -6.73
N ILE A 331 17.91 -2.39 -7.80
CA ILE A 331 18.85 -3.48 -8.03
C ILE A 331 20.31 -3.03 -7.78
N GLY A 332 21.02 -3.76 -6.93
CA GLY A 332 22.36 -3.41 -6.47
C GLY A 332 22.40 -3.04 -4.99
N THR A 333 21.30 -2.53 -4.43
CA THR A 333 21.22 -2.09 -3.02
C THR A 333 21.65 -3.20 -2.07
N SER A 334 21.15 -4.42 -2.26
CA SER A 334 21.45 -5.57 -1.38
C SER A 334 22.94 -5.93 -1.38
N SER A 335 23.59 -5.86 -2.55
CA SER A 335 25.02 -6.16 -2.66
C SER A 335 25.90 -5.07 -2.02
N ILE A 336 25.51 -3.80 -2.17
CA ILE A 336 26.21 -2.67 -1.56
C ILE A 336 26.05 -2.71 -0.04
N ALA A 337 24.82 -2.93 0.46
CA ALA A 337 24.53 -3.00 1.89
C ALA A 337 25.29 -4.15 2.57
N LYS A 338 25.38 -5.31 1.91
CA LYS A 338 26.21 -6.42 2.37
C LYS A 338 27.69 -6.03 2.48
N ALA A 339 28.25 -5.38 1.46
CA ALA A 339 29.65 -4.95 1.47
C ALA A 339 29.94 -3.89 2.56
N ALA A 340 28.98 -2.98 2.81
CA ALA A 340 29.05 -2.02 3.91
C ALA A 340 29.05 -2.74 5.27
N ASN A 341 28.15 -3.71 5.45
CA ASN A 341 28.03 -4.49 6.69
C ASN A 341 29.31 -5.29 7.01
N GLU A 342 29.94 -5.92 6.00
CA GLU A 342 31.22 -6.64 6.15
C GLU A 342 32.38 -5.74 6.62
N ARG A 343 32.24 -4.41 6.46
CA ARG A 343 33.21 -3.40 6.90
C ARG A 343 32.78 -2.64 8.15
N GLY A 344 31.62 -2.98 8.74
CA GLY A 344 31.08 -2.28 9.92
C GLY A 344 30.53 -0.88 9.61
N ILE A 345 30.18 -0.60 8.35
CA ILE A 345 29.61 0.68 7.92
C ILE A 345 28.09 0.62 8.08
N SER A 346 27.53 1.61 8.79
CA SER A 346 26.08 1.70 9.00
C SER A 346 25.34 1.99 7.71
N CYS A 347 24.24 1.27 7.48
CA CYS A 347 23.35 1.46 6.35
C CYS A 347 21.99 1.96 6.86
N TYR A 348 21.61 3.17 6.46
CA TYR A 348 20.34 3.77 6.82
C TYR A 348 19.43 3.89 5.60
N VAL A 349 18.17 3.54 5.80
CA VAL A 349 17.12 3.65 4.79
C VAL A 349 16.26 4.85 5.13
N VAL A 350 16.14 5.84 4.25
CA VAL A 350 15.36 7.06 4.49
C VAL A 350 14.08 7.00 3.67
N CYS A 351 12.95 6.75 4.32
CA CYS A 351 11.65 6.64 3.66
C CYS A 351 10.46 6.85 4.60
N GLU A 352 9.33 7.19 4.01
CA GLU A 352 8.05 7.39 4.69
C GLU A 352 7.43 6.03 5.13
N THR A 353 6.68 6.02 6.23
CA THR A 353 5.96 4.80 6.68
C THR A 353 4.98 4.28 5.64
N ALA A 354 4.49 5.15 4.75
CA ALA A 354 3.68 4.76 3.60
C ALA A 354 4.34 3.71 2.69
N LYS A 355 5.65 3.48 2.77
CA LYS A 355 6.35 2.42 2.03
C LYS A 355 6.39 1.07 2.75
N PHE A 356 5.84 0.96 3.95
CA PHE A 356 5.82 -0.29 4.70
C PHE A 356 4.69 -1.18 4.14
N SER A 357 5.05 -2.36 3.66
CA SER A 357 4.19 -3.20 2.84
C SER A 357 3.14 -3.90 3.69
N THR A 358 1.96 -3.29 3.78
CA THR A 358 0.76 -3.96 4.32
C THR A 358 0.41 -5.20 3.51
N GLN A 359 0.76 -5.23 2.22
CA GLN A 359 0.60 -6.37 1.35
C GLN A 359 1.42 -7.57 1.83
N ASP A 360 2.71 -7.35 2.07
CA ASP A 360 3.62 -8.39 2.56
C ASP A 360 3.17 -8.94 3.93
N PHE A 361 2.84 -8.04 4.86
CA PHE A 361 2.35 -8.41 6.18
C PHE A 361 1.08 -9.27 6.13
N LEU A 362 0.15 -8.99 5.22
CA LEU A 362 -1.08 -9.76 5.04
C LEU A 362 -0.87 -11.04 4.19
N GLY A 363 0.39 -11.42 3.95
CA GLY A 363 0.76 -12.61 3.19
C GLY A 363 0.36 -12.55 1.72
N GLU A 364 0.24 -11.36 1.13
CA GLU A 364 0.11 -11.25 -0.33
C GLU A 364 1.48 -11.22 -1.00
N PRO A 365 1.65 -11.93 -2.13
CA PRO A 365 2.91 -11.91 -2.85
C PRO A 365 3.22 -10.49 -3.30
N VAL A 366 4.38 -9.96 -2.92
CA VAL A 366 4.91 -8.72 -3.49
C VAL A 366 5.60 -9.07 -4.79
N GLU A 367 5.09 -8.57 -5.91
CA GLU A 367 5.74 -8.77 -7.20
C GLU A 367 6.98 -7.88 -7.27
N ILE A 368 8.16 -8.48 -7.26
CA ILE A 368 9.43 -7.76 -7.33
C ILE A 368 10.03 -7.99 -8.71
N SER A 369 10.13 -6.92 -9.51
CA SER A 369 10.83 -6.97 -10.79
C SER A 369 12.33 -7.14 -10.55
N GLN A 370 12.84 -8.36 -10.68
CA GLN A 370 14.27 -8.69 -10.48
C GLN A 370 15.21 -7.94 -11.44
N ALA A 371 14.68 -7.36 -12.52
CA ALA A 371 15.45 -6.50 -13.43
C ALA A 371 15.65 -5.07 -12.91
N LEU A 372 14.82 -4.63 -11.96
CA LEU A 372 14.79 -3.25 -11.47
C LEU A 372 15.05 -3.13 -9.97
N PHE A 373 14.74 -4.17 -9.20
CA PHE A 373 14.79 -4.15 -7.75
C PHE A 373 15.46 -5.41 -7.19
N ASP A 374 16.07 -5.28 -6.02
CA ASP A 374 16.46 -6.41 -5.17
C ASP A 374 15.89 -6.27 -3.76
N VAL A 375 16.05 -7.32 -2.96
CA VAL A 375 15.68 -7.35 -1.54
C VAL A 375 16.94 -7.31 -0.71
N THR A 376 17.04 -6.29 0.14
CA THR A 376 18.10 -6.11 1.14
C THR A 376 17.61 -6.65 2.48
N PRO A 377 18.17 -7.75 3.00
CA PRO A 377 17.77 -8.30 4.29
C PRO A 377 17.92 -7.28 5.43
N GLY A 378 16.95 -7.24 6.35
CA GLY A 378 16.95 -6.33 7.50
C GLY A 378 18.23 -6.36 8.34
N LYS A 379 18.93 -7.50 8.39
CA LYS A 379 20.22 -7.65 9.10
C LYS A 379 21.37 -6.77 8.56
N TYR A 380 21.25 -6.23 7.35
CA TYR A 380 22.23 -5.29 6.77
C TYR A 380 21.84 -3.83 6.99
N ILE A 381 20.68 -3.57 7.60
CA ILE A 381 20.11 -2.23 7.78
C ILE A 381 20.26 -1.86 9.25
N SER A 382 20.90 -0.72 9.51
CA SER A 382 21.11 -0.20 10.86
C SER A 382 19.83 0.43 11.42
N ALA A 383 19.12 1.22 10.61
CA ALA A 383 17.80 1.75 10.93
C ALA A 383 17.06 2.21 9.67
N ILE A 384 15.73 2.24 9.74
CA ILE A 384 14.83 2.83 8.75
C ILE A 384 14.32 4.14 9.33
N VAL A 385 14.69 5.27 8.73
CA VAL A 385 14.35 6.61 9.21
C VAL A 385 13.10 7.11 8.52
N THR A 386 12.05 7.31 9.31
CA THR A 386 10.73 7.74 8.85
C THR A 386 10.36 9.12 9.39
N GLU A 387 9.19 9.61 9.02
CA GLU A 387 8.57 10.81 9.56
C GLU A 387 8.36 10.75 11.08
N GLU A 388 8.26 9.55 11.65
CA GLU A 388 8.13 9.31 13.09
C GLU A 388 9.49 9.18 13.81
N GLY A 389 10.58 9.11 13.05
CA GLY A 389 11.94 8.92 13.53
C GLY A 389 12.56 7.59 13.09
N PRO A 390 13.73 7.23 13.65
CA PRO A 390 14.38 5.95 13.36
C PRO A 390 13.60 4.77 13.92
N ILE A 391 13.43 3.73 13.10
CA ILE A 391 12.80 2.45 13.42
C ILE A 391 13.81 1.33 13.13
N GLU A 392 13.98 0.41 14.07
CA GLU A 392 14.81 -0.78 13.86
C GLU A 392 14.09 -1.78 12.95
N PRO A 393 14.80 -2.57 12.12
CA PRO A 393 14.17 -3.56 11.24
C PRO A 393 13.19 -4.51 11.96
N GLN A 394 13.50 -4.90 13.20
CA GLN A 394 12.66 -5.80 14.01
C GLN A 394 11.35 -5.15 14.49
N GLN A 395 11.24 -3.83 14.43
CA GLN A 395 10.05 -3.07 14.84
C GLN A 395 9.08 -2.81 13.67
N VAL A 396 9.45 -3.18 12.44
CA VAL A 396 8.67 -2.90 11.24
C VAL A 396 7.32 -3.61 11.27
N GLU A 397 7.29 -4.89 11.66
CA GLU A 397 6.05 -5.66 11.77
C GLU A 397 5.03 -4.99 12.70
N GLU A 398 5.46 -4.63 13.90
CA GLU A 398 4.64 -3.92 14.89
C GLU A 398 4.17 -2.56 14.37
N ARG A 399 5.02 -1.86 13.61
CA ARG A 399 4.61 -0.60 12.98
C ARG A 399 3.55 -0.83 11.90
N ILE A 400 3.66 -1.88 11.09
CA ILE A 400 2.64 -2.23 10.08
C ILE A 400 1.32 -2.58 10.76
N ARG A 401 1.36 -3.33 11.87
CA ARG A 401 0.18 -3.65 12.68
C ARG A 401 -0.57 -2.40 13.13
N LYS A 402 0.14 -1.40 13.68
CA LYS A 402 -0.44 -0.08 14.04
C LYS A 402 -1.01 0.67 12.83
N MET A 403 -0.36 0.54 11.68
CA MET A 403 -0.85 1.10 10.41
C MET A 403 -2.18 0.48 10.00
N LEU A 404 -2.30 -0.83 10.14
CA LEU A 404 -3.51 -1.58 9.82
C LEU A 404 -4.64 -1.25 10.79
N SER A 405 -4.40 -1.16 12.10
CA SER A 405 -5.44 -0.78 13.06
C SER A 405 -5.96 0.65 12.84
N GLN A 406 -5.14 1.57 12.35
CA GLN A 406 -5.59 2.90 11.93
C GLN A 406 -6.46 2.89 10.66
N LEU A 407 -6.18 1.99 9.73
CA LEU A 407 -7.00 1.78 8.51
C LEU A 407 -8.26 0.96 8.78
N TYR A 408 -8.25 0.19 9.86
CA TYR A 408 -9.22 -0.84 10.21
C TYR A 408 -9.54 -0.79 11.72
N PRO A 409 -10.15 0.31 12.21
CA PRO A 409 -10.53 0.45 13.61
C PRO A 409 -11.68 -0.47 14.03
#